data_AF-A0A1H1LYC5-F1
#
_entry.id   AF-A0A1H1LYC5-F1
#
_cell.length_a   1.000
_cell.length_b   1.000
_cell.length_c   1.000
_cell.angle_alpha   90.00
_cell.angle_beta   90.00
_cell.angle_gamma   90.00
#
_symmetry.space_group_name_H-M   'P 1'
#
loop_
_entity.id
_entity.type
_entity.pdbx_description
1 polymer ?
#
loop_
_entity_poly.entity_id
_entity_poly.type
_entity_poly.pdbx_seq_one_letter_code
_entity_poly.pdbx_strand_id
1 'polypeptide(L)'
;MAWLVVVSAACGGCSAAAEDPKLAPVEDVRGSYTLDRETGSITFPVDRFGVTAQEEAVLGSAGSVVLETCARARGVEFLAWESRYVPEYEASTLYGVWTSSLVERFGFVAPMSDADLRANGVMTESPLDVADTGATGQARDWGLIDPSPDAENVLAECRDSAEFQAVDSAQFYRGEAWTVPIADASHAVERSAPYEDLADDLHRCLRDEGLEPDGLSVEGADPSQISAEQIELALRVVHCKDEVDFVHRAVVEVSRAQLPVVERYEDELTAHRAAIDEALDRAQEVLAGSDLG
;
A
#
# COMPACT_ATOMS: atom_id res chain seq x y z
N MET A 1 58.65 19.52 49.31
CA MET A 1 58.01 19.31 48.00
C MET A 1 56.86 18.34 48.20
N ALA A 2 55.65 18.85 48.45
CA ALA A 2 54.44 18.07 48.61
C ALA A 2 53.50 18.45 47.46
N TRP A 3 53.19 17.49 46.59
CA TRP A 3 52.28 17.66 45.48
C TRP A 3 50.85 17.41 45.98
N LEU A 4 50.00 18.41 45.81
CA LEU A 4 48.57 18.34 46.07
C LEU A 4 47.89 17.81 44.79
N VAL A 5 47.29 16.63 44.88
CA VAL A 5 46.45 16.05 43.83
C VAL A 5 45.04 16.63 44.01
N VAL A 6 44.59 17.44 43.05
CA VAL A 6 43.21 17.92 42.98
C VAL A 6 42.40 16.92 42.14
N VAL A 7 41.44 16.28 42.79
CA VAL A 7 40.42 15.42 42.16
C VAL A 7 39.29 16.33 41.68
N SER A 8 39.17 16.49 40.37
CA SER A 8 38.02 17.16 39.75
C SER A 8 36.84 16.18 39.67
N ALA A 9 35.78 16.49 40.41
CA ALA A 9 34.50 15.80 40.35
C ALA A 9 33.77 16.15 39.04
N ALA A 10 33.32 15.13 38.33
CA ALA A 10 32.49 15.23 37.14
C ALA A 10 31.06 15.64 37.51
N CYS A 11 30.60 16.79 37.02
CA CYS A 11 29.18 17.10 36.97
C CYS A 11 28.59 16.45 35.72
N GLY A 12 27.91 15.31 35.89
CA GLY A 12 27.08 14.71 34.87
C GLY A 12 25.85 15.57 34.61
N GLY A 13 25.84 16.28 33.48
CA GLY A 13 24.64 16.91 32.95
C GLY A 13 23.70 15.83 32.42
N CYS A 14 22.57 15.64 33.09
CA CYS A 14 21.44 14.93 32.51
C CYS A 14 20.85 15.79 31.40
N SER A 15 21.24 15.53 30.15
CA SER A 15 20.45 15.95 29.01
C SER A 15 19.17 15.13 29.03
N ALA A 16 18.07 15.76 29.47
CA ALA A 16 16.74 15.26 29.18
C ALA A 16 16.61 15.29 27.64
N ALA A 17 16.73 14.12 27.01
CA ALA A 17 16.28 13.94 25.64
C ALA A 17 14.81 14.36 25.63
N ALA A 18 14.50 15.39 24.84
CA ALA A 18 13.12 15.70 24.52
C ALA A 18 12.58 14.45 23.83
N GLU A 19 11.74 13.69 24.54
CA GLU A 19 10.93 12.66 23.93
C GLU A 19 10.07 13.39 22.90
N ASP A 20 10.35 13.10 21.63
CA ASP A 20 9.49 13.43 20.51
C ASP A 20 8.07 13.00 20.93
N PRO A 21 7.08 13.90 20.99
CA PRO A 21 5.74 13.52 21.39
C PRO A 21 5.26 12.49 20.38
N LYS A 22 5.37 11.21 20.73
CA LYS A 22 4.65 10.12 20.10
C LYS A 22 3.18 10.48 20.24
N LEU A 23 2.66 11.16 19.22
CA LEU A 23 1.26 11.45 19.08
C LEU A 23 0.56 10.10 19.19
N ALA A 24 -0.16 9.92 20.30
CA ALA A 24 -0.98 8.75 20.49
C ALA A 24 -1.97 8.67 19.31
N PRO A 25 -2.37 7.46 18.88
CA PRO A 25 -3.40 7.31 17.85
C PRO A 25 -4.63 8.13 18.24
N VAL A 26 -4.95 9.15 17.45
CA VAL A 26 -6.11 10.02 17.71
C VAL A 26 -7.36 9.26 17.27
N GLU A 27 -7.92 8.48 18.20
CA GLU A 27 -9.21 7.82 18.06
C GLU A 27 -10.36 8.83 18.26
N ASP A 28 -10.70 9.67 17.27
CA ASP A 28 -11.82 10.63 17.43
C ASP A 28 -12.92 10.59 16.35
N VAL A 29 -13.00 9.49 15.61
CA VAL A 29 -14.27 8.91 15.12
C VAL A 29 -14.18 7.41 15.34
N ARG A 30 -14.13 7.02 16.62
CA ARG A 30 -13.69 5.70 17.12
C ARG A 30 -14.11 4.53 16.22
N GLY A 31 -13.14 4.06 15.44
CA GLY A 31 -13.23 2.83 14.68
C GLY A 31 -13.82 2.96 13.28
N SER A 32 -13.91 4.14 12.66
CA SER A 32 -14.28 4.22 11.23
C SER A 32 -13.06 4.21 10.30
N TYR A 33 -11.89 4.69 10.73
CA TYR A 33 -10.65 4.63 9.96
C TYR A 33 -9.42 4.38 10.83
N THR A 34 -8.31 4.03 10.18
CA THR A 34 -6.98 3.94 10.80
C THR A 34 -5.99 4.73 9.95
N LEU A 35 -5.12 5.50 10.62
CA LEU A 35 -3.96 6.14 10.02
C LEU A 35 -2.72 5.58 10.70
N ASP A 36 -1.87 4.92 9.93
CA ASP A 36 -0.56 4.48 10.39
C ASP A 36 0.51 5.38 9.79
N ARG A 37 1.09 6.24 10.63
CA ARG A 37 2.15 7.17 10.22
C ARG A 37 3.51 6.47 10.02
N GLU A 38 3.71 5.27 10.56
CA GLU A 38 4.96 4.53 10.38
C GLU A 38 5.00 3.91 8.98
N THR A 39 3.91 3.28 8.57
CA THR A 39 3.77 2.62 7.26
C THR A 39 3.19 3.53 6.17
N GLY A 40 2.63 4.68 6.54
CA GLY A 40 1.90 5.56 5.62
C GLY A 40 0.57 4.98 5.15
N SER A 41 0.05 3.95 5.81
CA SER A 41 -1.20 3.31 5.44
C SER A 41 -2.42 4.11 5.91
N ILE A 42 -3.48 4.03 5.12
CA ILE A 42 -4.80 4.61 5.41
C ILE A 42 -5.80 3.47 5.24
N THR A 43 -6.57 3.18 6.28
CA THR A 43 -7.67 2.20 6.23
C THR A 43 -8.99 2.93 6.44
N PHE A 44 -9.88 2.89 5.46
CA PHE A 44 -11.22 3.44 5.49
C PHE A 44 -12.25 2.43 6.04
N PRO A 45 -13.50 2.85 6.33
CA PRO A 45 -14.52 1.94 6.85
C PRO A 45 -14.77 0.70 6.00
N VAL A 46 -14.79 0.88 4.66
CA VAL A 46 -15.08 -0.20 3.70
C VAL A 46 -13.94 -1.21 3.56
N ASP A 47 -12.69 -0.78 3.79
CA ASP A 47 -11.49 -1.60 3.53
C ASP A 47 -11.45 -2.86 4.39
N ARG A 48 -12.14 -2.87 5.53
CA ARG A 48 -12.28 -4.05 6.42
C ARG A 48 -12.98 -5.23 5.77
N PHE A 49 -13.72 -4.98 4.71
CA PHE A 49 -14.45 -6.01 3.98
C PHE A 49 -13.73 -6.44 2.71
N GLY A 50 -12.71 -5.72 2.26
CA GLY A 50 -11.94 -6.04 1.06
C GLY A 50 -10.77 -6.98 1.34
N VAL A 51 -10.14 -7.47 0.27
CA VAL A 51 -8.90 -8.25 0.32
C VAL A 51 -7.73 -7.32 0.67
N THR A 52 -6.97 -7.66 1.71
CA THR A 52 -5.73 -6.94 2.06
C THR A 52 -4.56 -7.36 1.16
N ALA A 53 -3.49 -6.55 1.09
CA ALA A 53 -2.30 -6.89 0.30
C ALA A 53 -1.65 -8.23 0.75
N GLN A 54 -1.69 -8.53 2.04
CA GLN A 54 -1.20 -9.79 2.58
C GLN A 54 -2.09 -10.98 2.16
N GLU A 55 -3.40 -10.82 2.24
CA GLU A 55 -4.36 -11.84 1.79
C GLU A 55 -4.27 -12.09 0.28
N GLU A 56 -4.10 -11.03 -0.51
CA GLU A 56 -3.87 -11.10 -1.96
C GLU A 56 -2.63 -11.94 -2.28
N ALA A 57 -1.55 -11.80 -1.51
CA ALA A 57 -0.35 -12.61 -1.67
C ALA A 57 -0.60 -14.11 -1.38
N VAL A 58 -1.42 -14.43 -0.38
CA VAL A 58 -1.81 -15.81 -0.06
C VAL A 58 -2.70 -16.40 -1.16
N LEU A 59 -3.75 -15.68 -1.57
CA LEU A 59 -4.67 -16.10 -2.63
C LEU A 59 -3.94 -16.28 -3.97
N GLY A 60 -3.10 -15.32 -4.35
CA GLY A 60 -2.31 -15.38 -5.58
C GLY A 60 -1.32 -16.55 -5.62
N SER A 61 -0.67 -16.85 -4.49
CA SER A 61 0.23 -18.01 -4.37
C SER A 61 -0.56 -19.33 -4.50
N ALA A 62 -1.70 -19.45 -3.82
CA ALA A 62 -2.52 -20.65 -3.93
C ALA A 62 -3.09 -20.84 -5.34
N GLY A 63 -3.56 -19.75 -5.97
CA GLY A 63 -4.02 -19.76 -7.36
C GLY A 63 -2.95 -20.27 -8.32
N SER A 64 -1.68 -19.88 -8.14
CA SER A 64 -0.57 -20.36 -8.98
C SER A 64 -0.33 -21.87 -8.82
N VAL A 65 -0.41 -22.42 -7.60
CA VAL A 65 -0.30 -23.87 -7.34
C VAL A 65 -1.46 -24.65 -7.96
N VAL A 66 -2.68 -24.11 -7.90
CA VAL A 66 -3.85 -24.72 -8.56
C VAL A 66 -3.64 -24.75 -10.08
N LEU A 67 -3.17 -23.66 -10.67
CA LEU A 67 -2.86 -23.60 -12.10
C LEU A 67 -1.78 -24.60 -12.50
N GLU A 68 -0.67 -24.66 -11.76
CA GLU A 68 0.40 -25.64 -11.99
C GLU A 68 -0.13 -27.07 -11.99
N THR A 69 -0.90 -27.43 -10.96
CA THR A 69 -1.46 -28.78 -10.81
C THR A 69 -2.38 -29.12 -11.98
N CYS A 70 -3.24 -28.17 -12.36
CA CYS A 70 -4.19 -28.31 -13.45
C CYS A 70 -3.51 -28.42 -14.83
N ALA A 71 -2.51 -27.58 -15.09
CA ALA A 71 -1.73 -27.58 -16.32
C ALA A 71 -0.92 -28.87 -16.48
N ARG A 72 -0.24 -29.30 -15.40
CA ARG A 72 0.54 -30.56 -15.36
C ARG A 72 -0.34 -31.77 -15.66
N ALA A 73 -1.55 -31.82 -15.12
CA ALA A 73 -2.51 -32.89 -15.41
C ALA A 73 -2.92 -32.97 -16.89
N ARG A 74 -2.78 -31.86 -17.63
CA ARG A 74 -3.04 -31.75 -19.08
C ARG A 74 -1.76 -31.78 -19.93
N GLY A 75 -0.61 -32.07 -19.33
CA GLY A 75 0.67 -32.17 -20.04
C GLY A 75 1.30 -30.83 -20.42
N VAL A 76 0.84 -29.72 -19.82
CA VAL A 76 1.44 -28.39 -19.98
C VAL A 76 2.35 -28.12 -18.79
N GLU A 77 3.58 -27.69 -19.07
CA GLU A 77 4.54 -27.32 -18.04
C GLU A 77 4.30 -25.87 -17.58
N PHE A 78 4.11 -25.72 -16.29
CA PHE A 78 3.85 -24.44 -15.63
C PHE A 78 4.54 -24.50 -14.27
N LEU A 79 5.18 -23.41 -13.85
CA LEU A 79 5.81 -23.27 -12.55
C LEU A 79 4.92 -22.40 -11.68
N ALA A 80 4.48 -22.93 -10.54
CA ALA A 80 3.84 -22.09 -9.53
C ALA A 80 4.83 -21.01 -9.07
N TRP A 81 4.29 -19.83 -8.74
CA TRP A 81 5.04 -18.74 -8.14
C TRP A 81 4.47 -18.39 -6.77
N GLU A 82 5.37 -17.98 -5.89
CA GLU A 82 5.01 -17.39 -4.61
C GLU A 82 4.79 -15.89 -4.82
N SER A 83 3.55 -15.44 -4.60
CA SER A 83 3.28 -14.02 -4.44
C SER A 83 3.71 -13.61 -3.04
N ARG A 84 4.61 -12.64 -2.95
CA ARG A 84 5.15 -12.17 -1.68
C ARG A 84 4.45 -10.89 -1.27
N TYR A 85 4.07 -10.84 0.01
CA TYR A 85 3.63 -9.61 0.62
C TYR A 85 4.81 -8.61 0.68
N VAL A 86 4.58 -7.41 0.15
CA VAL A 86 5.53 -6.29 0.13
C VAL A 86 4.92 -5.17 0.97
N PRO A 87 5.43 -4.93 2.20
CA PRO A 87 4.86 -3.94 3.11
C PRO A 87 4.78 -2.52 2.53
N GLU A 88 5.70 -2.16 1.65
CA GLU A 88 5.70 -0.85 0.98
C GLU A 88 4.39 -0.56 0.24
N TYR A 89 3.70 -1.60 -0.25
CA TYR A 89 2.43 -1.44 -0.96
C TYR A 89 1.24 -1.15 -0.06
N GLU A 90 1.38 -1.20 1.27
CA GLU A 90 0.33 -0.73 2.18
C GLU A 90 0.29 0.78 2.32
N ALA A 91 1.35 1.48 1.93
CA ALA A 91 1.39 2.93 1.96
C ALA A 91 0.33 3.49 1.00
N SER A 92 -0.60 4.28 1.54
CA SER A 92 -1.64 4.89 0.73
C SER A 92 -1.04 6.04 -0.10
N THR A 93 -1.29 6.00 -1.41
CA THR A 93 -0.88 7.05 -2.34
C THR A 93 -2.03 8.02 -2.67
N LEU A 94 -3.19 7.88 -2.02
CA LEU A 94 -4.39 8.70 -2.28
C LEU A 94 -4.11 10.20 -2.15
N TYR A 95 -3.25 10.59 -1.20
CA TYR A 95 -2.81 11.97 -0.99
C TYR A 95 -1.33 12.16 -1.32
N GLY A 96 -0.78 11.35 -2.23
CA GLY A 96 0.65 11.23 -2.49
C GLY A 96 1.41 10.61 -1.31
N VAL A 97 2.76 10.57 -1.39
CA VAL A 97 3.60 10.19 -0.26
C VAL A 97 3.45 11.26 0.83
N TRP A 98 3.04 10.85 2.04
CA TRP A 98 2.54 11.80 3.05
C TRP A 98 3.21 11.69 4.42
N THR A 99 4.13 10.75 4.60
CA THR A 99 4.91 10.60 5.84
C THR A 99 6.40 10.84 5.54
N SER A 100 7.10 11.51 6.45
CA SER A 100 8.52 11.83 6.26
C SER A 100 9.40 10.60 6.04
N SER A 101 9.16 9.50 6.77
CA SER A 101 9.91 8.24 6.64
C SER A 101 9.86 7.67 5.22
N LEU A 102 8.67 7.68 4.59
CA LEU A 102 8.51 7.25 3.22
C LEU A 102 9.11 8.24 2.23
N VAL A 103 8.94 9.55 2.44
CA VAL A 103 9.52 10.57 1.56
C VAL A 103 11.05 10.51 1.54
N GLU A 104 11.70 10.26 2.67
CA GLU A 104 13.16 10.11 2.73
C GLU A 104 13.67 8.97 1.85
N ARG A 105 12.84 7.93 1.62
CA ARG A 105 13.18 6.79 0.79
C ARG A 105 12.74 6.96 -0.68
N PHE A 106 11.55 7.52 -0.91
CA PHE A 106 10.89 7.48 -2.21
C PHE A 106 10.68 8.86 -2.86
N GLY A 107 10.86 9.97 -2.15
CA GLY A 107 10.50 11.29 -2.64
C GLY A 107 9.01 11.35 -3.02
N PHE A 108 8.73 11.62 -4.29
CA PHE A 108 7.38 11.59 -4.86
C PHE A 108 7.00 10.26 -5.52
N VAL A 109 7.93 9.31 -5.63
CA VAL A 109 7.65 7.99 -6.21
C VAL A 109 6.75 7.20 -5.27
N ALA A 110 5.76 6.50 -5.82
CA ALA A 110 4.91 5.61 -5.04
C ALA A 110 5.78 4.54 -4.33
N PRO A 111 5.58 4.28 -3.02
CA PRO A 111 6.30 3.24 -2.31
C PRO A 111 6.12 1.87 -2.99
N MET A 112 7.23 1.20 -3.24
CA MET A 112 7.28 -0.12 -3.87
C MET A 112 8.58 -0.83 -3.48
N SER A 113 8.71 -2.12 -3.80
CA SER A 113 9.96 -2.83 -3.50
C SER A 113 11.14 -2.30 -4.33
N ASP A 114 12.36 -2.49 -3.86
CA ASP A 114 13.57 -2.08 -4.59
C ASP A 114 13.69 -2.78 -5.96
N ALA A 115 13.16 -4.01 -6.08
CA ALA A 115 13.09 -4.71 -7.37
C ALA A 115 12.20 -3.97 -8.36
N ASP A 116 11.11 -3.42 -7.86
CA ASP A 116 10.07 -2.73 -8.63
C ASP A 116 10.54 -1.34 -9.03
N LEU A 117 11.23 -0.63 -8.13
CA LEU A 117 11.92 0.61 -8.47
C LEU A 117 12.92 0.41 -9.61
N ARG A 118 13.69 -0.69 -9.60
CA ARG A 118 14.64 -1.01 -10.68
C ARG A 118 13.93 -1.41 -11.97
N ALA A 119 12.91 -2.28 -11.89
CA ALA A 119 12.14 -2.73 -13.04
C ALA A 119 11.42 -1.57 -13.75
N ASN A 120 10.94 -0.59 -12.99
CA ASN A 120 10.30 0.63 -13.48
C ASN A 120 11.29 1.72 -13.88
N GLY A 121 12.60 1.47 -13.81
CA GLY A 121 13.65 2.42 -14.22
C GLY A 121 13.87 3.60 -13.28
N VAL A 122 13.29 3.56 -12.07
CA VAL A 122 13.45 4.60 -11.05
C VAL A 122 14.83 4.53 -10.38
N MET A 123 15.34 3.32 -10.12
CA MET A 123 16.69 3.09 -9.59
C MET A 123 17.60 2.50 -10.66
N THR A 124 18.69 3.20 -11.00
CA THR A 124 19.60 2.82 -12.09
C THR A 124 20.97 2.30 -11.63
N GLU A 125 21.32 2.41 -10.34
CA GLU A 125 22.69 2.23 -9.86
C GLU A 125 23.07 0.81 -9.37
N SER A 126 22.23 -0.21 -9.56
CA SER A 126 22.65 -1.59 -9.28
C SER A 126 22.08 -2.60 -10.27
N PRO A 127 22.90 -3.55 -10.76
CA PRO A 127 22.39 -4.64 -11.57
C PRO A 127 21.29 -5.36 -10.79
N LEU A 128 20.16 -5.64 -11.44
CA LEU A 128 19.14 -6.51 -10.87
C LEU A 128 19.77 -7.86 -10.53
N ASP A 129 19.81 -8.23 -9.25
CA ASP A 129 20.03 -9.63 -8.92
C ASP A 129 18.79 -10.39 -9.41
N VAL A 130 18.99 -11.37 -10.30
CA VAL A 130 17.90 -12.08 -10.98
C VAL A 130 17.05 -12.86 -9.97
N ALA A 131 17.59 -13.15 -8.80
CA ALA A 131 16.86 -13.78 -7.69
C ALA A 131 15.84 -12.85 -7.00
N ASP A 132 15.92 -11.54 -7.24
CA ASP A 132 15.15 -10.51 -6.53
C ASP A 132 14.01 -9.94 -7.39
N THR A 133 13.87 -10.37 -8.64
CA THR A 133 12.82 -9.90 -9.57
C THR A 133 11.45 -10.53 -9.33
N GLY A 134 11.20 -11.08 -8.14
CA GLY A 134 10.00 -11.86 -7.82
C GLY A 134 8.68 -11.09 -7.95
N ALA A 135 8.71 -9.76 -8.03
CA ALA A 135 7.50 -8.93 -8.06
C ALA A 135 7.24 -8.15 -9.37
N THR A 136 8.23 -7.77 -10.18
CA THR A 136 7.98 -6.79 -11.28
C THR A 136 8.76 -6.96 -12.58
N GLY A 137 9.44 -8.08 -12.79
CA GLY A 137 10.02 -8.35 -14.10
C GLY A 137 8.92 -8.62 -15.15
N GLN A 138 8.42 -7.58 -15.81
CA GLN A 138 7.63 -7.66 -17.04
C GLN A 138 8.16 -8.81 -17.92
N ALA A 139 7.28 -9.75 -18.25
CA ALA A 139 7.47 -10.72 -19.33
C ALA A 139 8.55 -11.80 -19.15
N ARG A 140 8.70 -12.35 -17.94
CA ARG A 140 8.96 -13.80 -17.82
C ARG A 140 7.70 -14.47 -17.28
N ASP A 141 6.71 -14.46 -18.16
CA ASP A 141 5.80 -15.57 -18.41
C ASP A 141 5.19 -16.17 -17.15
N TRP A 142 4.00 -15.68 -16.75
CA TRP A 142 3.11 -16.10 -15.65
C TRP A 142 3.22 -17.58 -15.22
N GLY A 143 4.34 -18.02 -14.69
CA GLY A 143 4.69 -19.43 -14.54
C GLY A 143 4.83 -20.24 -15.85
N LEU A 144 4.49 -19.71 -17.03
CA LEU A 144 4.39 -20.50 -18.25
C LEU A 144 5.77 -20.72 -18.89
N ILE A 145 6.20 -21.97 -19.01
CA ILE A 145 7.50 -22.30 -19.63
C ILE A 145 7.38 -22.37 -21.15
N ASP A 146 6.22 -22.80 -21.65
CA ASP A 146 5.90 -22.88 -23.08
C ASP A 146 4.74 -21.94 -23.43
N PRO A 147 4.99 -20.75 -24.01
CA PRO A 147 3.95 -19.80 -24.42
C PRO A 147 3.25 -20.21 -25.73
N SER A 148 3.04 -21.50 -25.95
CA SER A 148 2.30 -21.99 -27.11
C SER A 148 0.81 -21.66 -26.96
N PRO A 149 0.08 -21.38 -28.06
CA PRO A 149 -1.36 -21.12 -27.99
C PRO A 149 -2.15 -22.28 -27.34
N ASP A 150 -1.68 -23.52 -27.47
CA ASP A 150 -2.29 -24.69 -26.84
C ASP A 150 -2.11 -24.64 -25.30
N ALA A 151 -0.92 -24.25 -24.82
CA ALA A 151 -0.68 -24.04 -23.39
C ALA A 151 -1.50 -22.88 -22.82
N GLU A 152 -1.62 -21.78 -23.55
CA GLU A 152 -2.49 -20.66 -23.15
C GLU A 152 -3.97 -21.08 -23.04
N ASN A 153 -4.47 -21.87 -23.99
CA ASN A 153 -5.84 -22.41 -23.94
C ASN A 153 -6.04 -23.33 -22.73
N VAL A 154 -5.08 -24.21 -22.44
CA VAL A 154 -5.10 -25.07 -21.25
C VAL A 154 -5.15 -24.24 -19.97
N LEU A 155 -4.35 -23.17 -19.87
CA LEU A 155 -4.37 -22.29 -18.70
C LEU A 155 -5.67 -21.50 -18.58
N ALA A 156 -6.28 -21.09 -19.69
CA ALA A 156 -7.61 -20.47 -19.68
C ALA A 156 -8.66 -21.44 -19.11
N GLU A 157 -8.69 -22.69 -19.59
CA GLU A 157 -9.57 -23.73 -19.02
C GLU A 157 -9.29 -23.99 -17.54
N CYS A 158 -8.03 -23.93 -17.12
CA CYS A 158 -7.64 -24.08 -15.71
C CYS A 158 -8.12 -22.91 -14.84
N ARG A 159 -8.07 -21.68 -15.35
CA ARG A 159 -8.64 -20.50 -14.66
C ARG A 159 -10.17 -20.60 -14.53
N ASP A 160 -10.83 -21.23 -15.48
CA ASP A 160 -12.28 -21.47 -15.43
C ASP A 160 -12.68 -22.66 -14.51
N SER A 161 -11.71 -23.39 -13.95
CA SER A 161 -11.99 -24.51 -13.03
C SER A 161 -12.54 -24.05 -11.69
N ALA A 162 -13.37 -24.88 -11.07
CA ALA A 162 -13.95 -24.58 -9.76
C ALA A 162 -12.86 -24.45 -8.68
N GLU A 163 -11.78 -25.22 -8.79
CA GLU A 163 -10.64 -25.18 -7.88
C GLU A 163 -9.91 -23.84 -7.94
N PHE A 164 -9.72 -23.27 -9.14
CA PHE A 164 -9.08 -21.97 -9.28
C PHE A 164 -10.02 -20.86 -8.83
N GLN A 165 -11.29 -20.90 -9.25
CA GLN A 165 -12.30 -19.91 -8.86
C GLN A 165 -12.50 -19.86 -7.32
N ALA A 166 -12.27 -20.95 -6.60
CA ALA A 166 -12.34 -20.98 -5.14
C ALA A 166 -11.24 -20.15 -4.44
N VAL A 167 -10.15 -19.79 -5.14
CA VAL A 167 -9.02 -19.00 -4.60
C VAL A 167 -8.70 -17.76 -5.44
N ASP A 168 -9.46 -17.50 -6.50
CA ASP A 168 -9.24 -16.36 -7.39
C ASP A 168 -9.62 -15.06 -6.69
N SER A 169 -8.63 -14.23 -6.35
CA SER A 169 -8.86 -12.92 -5.72
C SER A 169 -9.60 -11.96 -6.65
N ALA A 170 -9.46 -12.11 -7.97
CA ALA A 170 -10.05 -11.22 -8.96
C ALA A 170 -11.59 -11.22 -8.92
N GLN A 171 -12.22 -12.22 -8.30
CA GLN A 171 -13.66 -12.27 -8.11
C GLN A 171 -14.14 -11.24 -7.07
N PHE A 172 -13.31 -10.89 -6.09
CA PHE A 172 -13.69 -9.99 -4.99
C PHE A 172 -13.65 -8.50 -5.37
N TYR A 173 -13.04 -8.16 -6.50
CA TYR A 173 -12.98 -6.77 -6.98
C TYR A 173 -14.11 -6.42 -7.97
N ARG A 174 -15.04 -7.34 -8.26
CA ARG A 174 -16.03 -7.18 -9.35
C ARG A 174 -17.36 -6.64 -8.86
N GLY A 175 -17.62 -5.36 -9.14
CA GLY A 175 -18.95 -4.84 -9.51
C GLY A 175 -20.10 -5.06 -8.52
N GLU A 176 -19.80 -5.14 -7.23
CA GLU A 176 -20.83 -5.27 -6.19
C GLU A 176 -21.69 -4.01 -6.07
N ALA A 177 -22.93 -4.16 -5.61
CA ALA A 177 -23.89 -3.06 -5.51
C ALA A 177 -23.41 -1.89 -4.63
N TRP A 178 -22.47 -2.12 -3.72
CA TRP A 178 -21.88 -1.12 -2.82
C TRP A 178 -20.67 -0.38 -3.41
N THR A 179 -20.02 -0.91 -4.44
CA THR A 179 -18.77 -0.35 -4.99
C THR A 179 -18.94 1.07 -5.53
N VAL A 180 -19.92 1.27 -6.41
CA VAL A 180 -20.22 2.59 -6.99
C VAL A 180 -20.67 3.58 -5.91
N PRO A 181 -21.64 3.26 -5.02
CA PRO A 181 -21.99 4.16 -3.91
C PRO A 181 -20.83 4.57 -3.00
N ILE A 182 -19.90 3.65 -2.68
CA ILE A 182 -18.71 3.96 -1.88
C ILE A 182 -17.79 4.93 -2.64
N ALA A 183 -17.50 4.65 -3.92
CA ALA A 183 -16.68 5.52 -4.74
C ALA A 183 -17.31 6.91 -4.92
N ASP A 184 -18.62 6.98 -5.15
CA ASP A 184 -19.37 8.23 -5.26
C ASP A 184 -19.32 9.04 -3.96
N ALA A 185 -19.42 8.37 -2.80
CA ALA A 185 -19.30 9.02 -1.50
C ALA A 185 -17.90 9.62 -1.30
N SER A 186 -16.83 8.89 -1.62
CA SER A 186 -15.45 9.41 -1.58
C SER A 186 -15.26 10.60 -2.52
N HIS A 187 -15.66 10.47 -3.80
CA HIS A 187 -15.54 11.56 -4.78
C HIS A 187 -16.43 12.78 -4.48
N ALA A 188 -17.50 12.61 -3.70
CA ALA A 188 -18.30 13.74 -3.24
C ALA A 188 -17.52 14.60 -2.23
N VAL A 189 -16.64 13.99 -1.41
CA VAL A 189 -15.78 14.73 -0.47
C VAL A 189 -14.80 15.62 -1.20
N GLU A 190 -14.12 15.13 -2.23
CA GLU A 190 -13.15 15.91 -3.01
C GLU A 190 -13.74 17.15 -3.68
N ARG A 191 -15.06 17.17 -3.88
CA ARG A 191 -15.83 18.29 -4.46
C ARG A 191 -16.60 19.10 -3.42
N SER A 192 -16.36 18.84 -2.14
CA SER A 192 -17.06 19.48 -1.03
C SER A 192 -16.30 20.72 -0.56
N ALA A 193 -17.04 21.74 -0.08
CA ALA A 193 -16.43 22.94 0.47
C ALA A 193 -15.43 22.66 1.62
N PRO A 194 -15.68 21.72 2.56
CA PRO A 194 -14.67 21.36 3.57
C PRO A 194 -13.35 20.84 3.00
N TYR A 195 -13.37 20.12 1.88
CA TYR A 195 -12.17 19.64 1.23
C TYR A 195 -11.47 20.75 0.43
N GLU A 196 -12.23 21.62 -0.24
CA GLU A 196 -11.70 22.82 -0.90
C GLU A 196 -10.97 23.73 0.11
N ASP A 197 -11.57 23.99 1.28
CA ASP A 197 -10.96 24.77 2.36
C ASP A 197 -9.64 24.11 2.84
N LEU A 198 -9.61 22.78 2.92
CA LEU A 198 -8.42 22.03 3.32
C LEU A 198 -7.31 22.09 2.26
N ALA A 199 -7.66 22.01 0.98
CA ALA A 199 -6.72 22.18 -0.13
C ALA A 199 -6.16 23.61 -0.17
N ASP A 200 -6.99 24.62 0.10
CA ASP A 200 -6.59 26.01 0.20
C ASP A 200 -5.61 26.25 1.36
N ASP A 201 -5.81 25.60 2.51
CA ASP A 201 -4.87 25.64 3.64
C ASP A 201 -3.51 25.04 3.25
N LEU A 202 -3.50 23.87 2.59
CA LEU A 202 -2.27 23.25 2.10
C LEU A 202 -1.56 24.17 1.09
N HIS A 203 -2.28 24.70 0.10
CA HIS A 203 -1.72 25.61 -0.91
C HIS A 203 -1.16 26.87 -0.29
N ARG A 204 -1.78 27.40 0.75
CA ARG A 204 -1.26 28.56 1.48
C ARG A 204 0.08 28.24 2.13
N CYS A 205 0.18 27.12 2.85
CA CYS A 205 1.44 26.68 3.44
C CYS A 205 2.53 26.49 2.37
N LEU A 206 2.21 25.81 1.27
CA LEU A 206 3.17 25.58 0.18
C LEU A 206 3.69 26.92 -0.38
N ARG A 207 2.83 27.91 -0.58
CA ARG A 207 3.24 29.25 -1.04
C ARG A 207 4.06 30.02 -0.01
N ASP A 208 3.74 29.89 1.28
CA ASP A 208 4.51 30.51 2.37
C ASP A 208 5.93 29.90 2.48
N GLU A 209 6.06 28.61 2.16
CA GLU A 209 7.34 27.93 1.94
C GLU A 209 8.05 28.39 0.65
N GLY A 210 7.37 29.07 -0.27
CA GLY A 210 7.92 29.46 -1.56
C GLY A 210 7.91 28.34 -2.60
N LEU A 211 6.96 27.42 -2.49
CA LEU A 211 6.63 26.39 -3.47
C LEU A 211 5.38 26.79 -4.28
N GLU A 212 5.34 26.47 -5.57
CA GLU A 212 4.16 26.69 -6.40
C GLU A 212 3.26 25.43 -6.36
N PRO A 213 2.00 25.51 -5.87
CA PRO A 213 1.12 24.35 -5.78
C PRO A 213 0.69 23.81 -7.16
N ASP A 214 0.66 22.48 -7.30
CA ASP A 214 0.04 21.77 -8.43
C ASP A 214 -0.82 20.61 -7.88
N GLY A 215 -2.13 20.83 -7.77
CA GLY A 215 -3.04 19.87 -7.11
C GLY A 215 -2.69 19.67 -5.64
N LEU A 216 -2.40 18.44 -5.22
CA LEU A 216 -1.90 18.10 -3.87
C LEU A 216 -0.37 18.00 -3.79
N SER A 217 0.32 18.41 -4.86
CA SER A 217 1.76 18.42 -5.02
C SER A 217 2.24 19.84 -5.34
N VAL A 218 3.43 19.96 -5.92
CA VAL A 218 4.09 21.21 -6.30
C VAL A 218 4.71 21.10 -7.69
N GLU A 219 4.87 22.25 -8.37
CA GLU A 219 5.61 22.29 -9.64
C GLU A 219 7.03 21.75 -9.47
N GLY A 220 7.46 20.88 -10.39
CA GLY A 220 8.78 20.26 -10.38
C GLY A 220 8.87 18.94 -9.61
N ALA A 221 7.79 18.51 -8.95
CA ALA A 221 7.68 17.15 -8.42
C ALA A 221 7.70 16.12 -9.57
N ASP A 222 8.55 15.10 -9.47
CA ASP A 222 8.68 14.02 -10.45
C ASP A 222 8.36 12.65 -9.81
N PRO A 223 7.20 12.03 -10.13
CA PRO A 223 6.80 10.74 -9.56
C PRO A 223 7.57 9.54 -10.15
N SER A 224 8.54 9.78 -11.03
CA SER A 224 9.37 8.75 -11.67
C SER A 224 10.85 8.79 -11.26
N GLN A 225 11.24 9.73 -10.39
CA GLN A 225 12.63 9.94 -10.00
C GLN A 225 12.80 10.02 -8.48
N ILE A 226 13.82 9.31 -7.97
CA ILE A 226 14.32 9.47 -6.60
C ILE A 226 15.67 10.17 -6.68
N SER A 227 15.75 11.42 -6.20
CA SER A 227 16.99 12.20 -6.08
C SER A 227 16.99 13.00 -4.79
N ALA A 228 18.16 13.52 -4.39
CA ALA A 228 18.26 14.37 -3.21
C ALA A 228 17.36 15.63 -3.32
N GLU A 229 17.28 16.21 -4.51
CA GLU A 229 16.43 17.38 -4.79
C GLU A 229 14.94 17.02 -4.71
N GLN A 230 14.53 15.86 -5.25
CA GLN A 230 13.14 15.40 -5.16
C GLN A 230 12.74 15.05 -3.72
N ILE A 231 13.65 14.44 -2.95
CA ILE A 231 13.43 14.15 -1.52
C ILE A 231 13.30 15.45 -0.72
N GLU A 232 14.21 16.41 -0.91
CA GLU A 232 14.15 17.72 -0.23
C GLU A 232 12.84 18.46 -0.54
N LEU A 233 12.42 18.47 -1.82
CA LEU A 233 11.16 19.07 -2.24
C LEU A 233 9.95 18.37 -1.60
N ALA A 234 9.91 17.03 -1.65
CA ALA A 234 8.83 16.25 -1.06
C ALA A 234 8.75 16.39 0.47
N LEU A 235 9.89 16.52 1.17
CA LEU A 235 9.91 16.73 2.63
C LEU A 235 9.22 18.04 3.01
N ARG A 236 9.38 19.09 2.20
CA ARG A 236 8.70 20.38 2.41
C ARG A 236 7.21 20.30 2.13
N VAL A 237 6.80 19.50 1.13
CA VAL A 237 5.38 19.20 0.89
C VAL A 237 4.77 18.44 2.07
N VAL A 238 5.45 17.42 2.60
CA VAL A 238 4.99 16.68 3.78
C VAL A 238 4.95 17.56 5.02
N HIS A 239 5.95 18.44 5.21
CA HIS A 239 5.93 19.42 6.28
C HIS A 239 4.63 20.24 6.26
N CYS A 240 4.25 20.77 5.10
CA CYS A 240 3.00 21.51 4.96
C CYS A 240 1.75 20.65 5.18
N LYS A 241 1.74 19.39 4.73
CA LYS A 241 0.63 18.46 5.01
C LYS A 241 0.48 18.19 6.50
N ASP A 242 1.60 18.05 7.23
CA ASP A 242 1.59 17.87 8.68
C ASP A 242 1.17 19.14 9.43
N GLU A 243 1.65 20.31 9.01
CA GLU A 243 1.32 21.59 9.65
C GLU A 243 -0.19 21.89 9.63
N VAL A 244 -0.85 21.60 8.51
CA VAL A 244 -2.30 21.84 8.35
C VAL A 244 -3.17 20.62 8.67
N ASP A 245 -2.55 19.54 9.17
CA ASP A 245 -3.18 18.24 9.46
C ASP A 245 -3.99 17.68 8.27
N PHE A 246 -3.44 17.81 7.06
CA PHE A 246 -4.16 17.58 5.80
C PHE A 246 -4.73 16.16 5.70
N VAL A 247 -3.86 15.15 5.81
CA VAL A 247 -4.27 13.75 5.58
C VAL A 247 -5.32 13.32 6.59
N HIS A 248 -5.13 13.65 7.87
CA HIS A 248 -6.10 13.28 8.90
C HIS A 248 -7.47 13.94 8.68
N ARG A 249 -7.51 15.25 8.42
CA ARG A 249 -8.75 15.96 8.09
C ARG A 249 -9.44 15.38 6.86
N ALA A 250 -8.68 15.09 5.79
CA ALA A 250 -9.22 14.50 4.57
C ALA A 250 -9.82 13.10 4.82
N VAL A 251 -9.10 12.24 5.54
CA VAL A 251 -9.55 10.88 5.86
C VAL A 251 -10.79 10.88 6.75
N VAL A 252 -10.89 11.81 7.71
CA VAL A 252 -12.10 11.98 8.52
C VAL A 252 -13.32 12.29 7.65
N GLU A 253 -13.19 13.19 6.68
CA GLU A 253 -14.30 13.55 5.79
C GLU A 253 -14.71 12.38 4.89
N VAL A 254 -13.76 11.68 4.27
CA VAL A 254 -14.03 10.49 3.44
C VAL A 254 -14.68 9.39 4.25
N SER A 255 -14.16 9.10 5.44
CA SER A 255 -14.71 8.07 6.32
C SER A 255 -16.14 8.40 6.74
N ARG A 256 -16.41 9.66 7.09
CA ARG A 256 -17.76 10.13 7.41
C ARG A 256 -18.72 9.98 6.24
N ALA A 257 -18.27 10.25 5.02
CA ALA A 257 -19.08 10.10 3.82
C ALA A 257 -19.37 8.63 3.47
N GLN A 258 -18.42 7.72 3.73
CA GLN A 258 -18.60 6.29 3.49
C GLN A 258 -19.52 5.61 4.52
N LEU A 259 -19.53 6.04 5.78
CA LEU A 259 -20.28 5.37 6.85
C LEU A 259 -21.75 5.09 6.51
N PRO A 260 -22.57 6.04 6.01
CA PRO A 260 -23.96 5.76 5.64
C PRO A 260 -24.13 4.76 4.50
N VAL A 261 -23.11 4.60 3.65
CA VAL A 261 -23.10 3.60 2.58
C VAL A 261 -22.76 2.24 3.18
N VAL A 262 -21.74 2.16 4.05
CA VAL A 262 -21.40 0.93 4.78
C VAL A 262 -22.60 0.42 5.59
N GLU A 263 -23.27 1.30 6.35
CA GLU A 263 -24.49 0.94 7.10
C GLU A 263 -25.62 0.44 6.19
N ARG A 264 -25.74 0.99 4.98
CA ARG A 264 -26.77 0.56 4.01
C ARG A 264 -26.51 -0.84 3.46
N TYR A 265 -25.25 -1.21 3.30
CA TYR A 265 -24.80 -2.45 2.66
C TYR A 265 -24.11 -3.41 3.64
N GLU A 266 -24.40 -3.30 4.94
CA GLU A 266 -23.71 -4.05 5.99
C GLU A 266 -23.79 -5.57 5.77
N ASP A 267 -24.97 -6.06 5.39
CA ASP A 267 -25.20 -7.49 5.14
C ASP A 267 -24.38 -7.98 3.93
N GLU A 268 -24.37 -7.23 2.82
CA GLU A 268 -23.60 -7.58 1.62
C GLU A 268 -22.09 -7.49 1.85
N LEU A 269 -21.62 -6.47 2.55
CA LEU A 269 -20.21 -6.31 2.91
C LEU A 269 -19.74 -7.45 3.84
N THR A 270 -20.57 -7.82 4.82
CA THR A 270 -20.28 -8.95 5.73
C THR A 270 -20.24 -10.28 4.98
N ALA A 271 -21.20 -10.52 4.07
CA ALA A 271 -21.20 -11.70 3.22
C ALA A 271 -19.98 -11.75 2.30
N HIS A 272 -19.57 -10.60 1.77
CA HIS A 272 -18.38 -10.47 0.93
C HIS A 272 -17.11 -10.83 1.71
N ARG A 273 -16.93 -10.29 2.93
CA ARG A 273 -15.79 -10.63 3.79
C ARG A 273 -15.75 -12.11 4.16
N ALA A 274 -16.91 -12.71 4.47
CA ALA A 274 -16.99 -14.14 4.76
C ALA A 274 -16.58 -15.01 3.56
N ALA A 275 -16.89 -14.58 2.33
CA ALA A 275 -16.46 -15.28 1.12
C ALA A 275 -14.94 -15.19 0.91
N ILE A 276 -14.31 -14.05 1.23
CA ILE A 276 -12.85 -13.93 1.20
C ILE A 276 -12.23 -14.84 2.26
N ASP A 277 -12.78 -14.89 3.48
CA ASP A 277 -12.28 -15.76 4.55
C ASP A 277 -12.33 -17.24 4.15
N GLU A 278 -13.42 -17.70 3.51
CA GLU A 278 -13.54 -19.06 2.98
C GLU A 278 -12.49 -19.34 1.89
N ALA A 279 -12.24 -18.38 0.99
CA ALA A 279 -11.21 -18.50 -0.03
C ALA A 279 -9.80 -18.53 0.57
N LEU A 280 -9.55 -17.80 1.66
CA LEU A 280 -8.27 -17.80 2.38
C LEU A 280 -8.03 -19.13 3.09
N ASP A 281 -9.03 -19.69 3.78
CA ASP A 281 -8.95 -21.02 4.36
C ASP A 281 -8.60 -22.05 3.28
N ARG A 282 -9.28 -21.97 2.12
CA ARG A 282 -8.99 -22.85 0.99
C ARG A 282 -7.59 -22.65 0.41
N ALA A 283 -7.14 -21.41 0.29
CA ALA A 283 -5.81 -21.09 -0.19
C ALA A 283 -4.72 -21.66 0.72
N GLN A 284 -4.89 -21.55 2.04
CA GLN A 284 -3.98 -22.13 3.02
C GLN A 284 -3.92 -23.67 2.93
N GLU A 285 -5.07 -24.35 2.72
CA GLU A 285 -5.08 -25.80 2.48
C GLU A 285 -4.28 -26.20 1.24
N VAL A 286 -4.43 -25.44 0.14
CA VAL A 286 -3.68 -25.66 -1.10
C VAL A 286 -2.19 -25.51 -0.86
N LEU A 287 -1.77 -24.42 -0.19
CA LEU A 287 -0.35 -24.15 0.07
C LEU A 287 0.27 -25.21 0.99
N ALA A 288 -0.41 -25.63 2.04
CA ALA A 288 0.07 -26.66 2.96
C ALA A 288 0.27 -28.04 2.29
N GLY A 289 -0.43 -28.30 1.18
CA GLY A 289 -0.28 -29.50 0.36
C GLY A 289 0.80 -29.41 -0.72
N SER A 290 1.47 -28.26 -0.85
CA SER A 290 2.43 -27.93 -1.92
C SER A 290 3.85 -27.76 -1.39
N ASP A 291 4.82 -27.69 -2.30
CA ASP A 291 6.22 -27.37 -1.95
C ASP A 291 6.44 -25.88 -1.60
N LEU A 292 5.39 -25.04 -1.67
CA LEU A 292 5.40 -23.61 -1.30
C LEU A 292 4.89 -23.33 0.13
N GLY A 293 4.42 -24.35 0.86
CA GLY A 293 3.85 -24.22 2.21
C GLY A 293 4.83 -24.32 3.37
#